data_AF-A0A8J7PA63-F1
#
_entry.id   AF-A0A8J7PA63-F1
#
_cell.length_a   1.000
_cell.length_b   1.000
_cell.length_c   1.000
_cell.angle_alpha   90.00
_cell.angle_beta   90.00
_cell.angle_gamma   90.00
#
_symmetry.space_group_name_H-M   'P 1'
#
loop_
_entity.id
_entity.type
_entity.pdbx_description
1 polymer ?
#
loop_
_entity_poly.entity_id
_entity_poly.type
_entity_poly.pdbx_seq_one_letter_code
_entity_poly.pdbx_strand_id
1 'polypeptide(L)'
;MLCLGSLWEECCDCVGMCNPKNYSDTPATSKSTVEELHRPIPSLFRALTEGDAPINMMVVSFPVAEELSHHESLVSFLGQREDPQQNISLPKNSIHARYDSTRDNLCTVVYFDDCVSIRQCKLYCESMGGSKYRWFHNACCECIGPECLDYGSKSVKCMNCMF
;
A
#
# COMPACT_ATOMS: atom_id res chain seq x y z
N MET A 1 29.68 -11.00 28.53
CA MET A 1 28.66 -11.03 27.46
C MET A 1 27.96 -9.68 27.47
N LEU A 2 27.86 -9.01 26.32
CA LEU A 2 27.19 -7.70 26.17
C LEU A 2 25.76 -7.96 25.67
N CYS A 3 24.76 -7.70 26.50
CA CYS A 3 23.36 -7.75 26.08
C CYS A 3 22.94 -6.36 25.58
N LEU A 4 22.13 -6.28 24.51
CA LEU A 4 21.67 -5.01 23.92
C LEU A 4 20.81 -4.14 24.87
N GLY A 5 20.41 -4.65 26.04
CA GLY A 5 19.67 -3.87 27.03
C GLY A 5 18.35 -3.35 26.47
N SER A 6 18.07 -2.06 26.62
CA SER A 6 16.86 -1.41 26.09
C SER A 6 16.78 -1.41 24.57
N LEU A 7 17.92 -1.50 23.87
CA LEU A 7 17.95 -1.58 22.41
C LEU A 7 17.51 -2.95 21.89
N TRP A 8 17.36 -3.95 22.77
CA TRP A 8 16.87 -5.27 22.38
C TRP A 8 15.47 -5.19 21.78
N GLU A 9 14.50 -4.55 22.43
CA GLU A 9 13.14 -4.46 21.88
C GLU A 9 13.07 -3.61 20.60
N GLU A 10 14.00 -2.68 20.40
CA GLU A 10 14.04 -1.84 19.19
C GLU A 10 14.72 -2.53 18.01
N CYS A 11 15.67 -3.42 18.26
CA CYS A 11 16.52 -4.01 17.23
C CYS A 11 16.36 -5.52 17.08
N CYS A 12 15.72 -6.23 18.02
CA CYS A 12 15.66 -7.69 17.98
C CYS A 12 14.89 -8.21 16.77
N ASP A 13 13.90 -7.45 16.28
CA ASP A 13 13.16 -7.79 15.05
C ASP A 13 14.11 -7.66 13.86
N CYS A 14 14.86 -6.56 13.77
CA CYS A 14 15.83 -6.30 12.70
C CYS A 14 16.97 -7.34 12.64
N VAL A 15 17.31 -7.99 13.75
CA VAL A 15 18.36 -9.03 13.81
C VAL A 15 17.81 -10.45 13.97
N GLY A 16 16.49 -10.65 13.91
CA GLY A 16 15.83 -11.95 14.02
C GLY A 16 16.07 -12.67 15.35
N MET A 17 16.29 -11.92 16.43
CA MET A 17 16.63 -12.47 17.75
C MET A 17 15.49 -12.33 18.77
N CYS A 18 14.34 -11.75 18.40
CA CYS A 18 13.24 -11.61 19.34
C CYS A 18 12.73 -12.98 19.81
N ASN A 19 12.36 -13.05 21.09
CA ASN A 19 11.70 -14.22 21.66
C ASN A 19 10.36 -14.44 20.92
N PRO A 20 9.97 -15.68 20.55
CA PRO A 20 8.70 -15.93 19.87
C PRO A 20 7.55 -15.50 20.80
N LYS A 21 6.95 -14.34 20.53
CA LYS A 21 5.77 -13.85 21.24
C LYS A 21 4.54 -14.58 20.70
N ASN A 22 3.54 -14.83 21.55
CA ASN A 22 2.23 -15.32 21.11
C ASN A 22 1.68 -14.35 20.05
N TYR A 23 1.51 -14.84 18.82
CA TYR A 23 1.08 -14.12 17.61
C TYR A 23 -0.34 -13.52 17.73
N SER A 24 -0.57 -12.55 18.61
CA SER A 24 -1.74 -11.66 18.53
C SER A 24 -1.38 -10.26 18.03
N ASP A 25 -0.10 -9.89 18.08
CA ASP A 25 0.38 -8.62 17.55
C ASP A 25 0.76 -8.81 16.08
N THR A 26 0.24 -7.94 15.22
CA THR A 26 0.66 -7.90 13.81
C THR A 26 2.18 -7.71 13.77
N PRO A 27 2.93 -8.53 13.01
CA PRO A 27 4.39 -8.47 12.98
C PRO A 27 4.90 -7.04 12.77
N ALA A 28 6.06 -6.66 13.32
CA ALA A 28 6.61 -5.31 13.11
C ALA A 28 6.74 -4.96 11.61
N THR A 29 6.93 -5.98 10.76
CA THR A 29 6.95 -5.87 9.30
C THR A 29 5.62 -5.52 8.65
N SER A 30 4.50 -5.61 9.38
CA SER A 30 3.21 -5.09 8.93
C SER A 30 3.10 -3.58 9.07
N LYS A 31 4.04 -2.91 9.76
CA LYS A 31 4.11 -1.45 9.80
C LYS A 31 4.76 -0.91 8.53
N SER A 32 4.24 0.21 8.06
CA SER A 32 4.75 0.88 6.86
C SER A 32 4.64 2.38 7.00
N THR A 33 5.58 3.08 6.38
CA THR A 33 5.50 4.53 6.16
C THR A 33 4.90 4.77 4.77
N VAL A 34 3.99 5.73 4.66
CA VAL A 34 3.30 6.08 3.42
C VAL A 34 3.39 7.59 3.17
N GLU A 35 3.46 7.99 1.91
CA GLU A 35 3.50 9.40 1.52
C GLU A 35 2.99 9.59 0.08
N GLU A 36 2.33 10.73 -0.15
CA GLU A 36 1.95 11.20 -1.49
C GLU A 36 3.11 11.96 -2.15
N LEU A 37 3.39 11.64 -3.41
CA LEU A 37 4.48 12.25 -4.15
C LEU A 37 4.04 13.58 -4.77
N HIS A 38 4.89 14.60 -4.66
CA HIS A 38 4.52 15.97 -5.03
C HIS A 38 4.38 16.19 -6.55
N ARG A 39 5.10 15.41 -7.37
CA ARG A 39 5.16 15.59 -8.84
C ARG A 39 5.00 14.24 -9.56
N PRO A 40 3.80 13.63 -9.49
CA PRO A 40 3.55 12.38 -10.18
C PRO A 40 3.60 12.57 -11.69
N ILE A 41 3.97 11.51 -12.42
CA ILE A 41 3.95 11.48 -13.89
C ILE A 41 3.13 10.26 -14.31
N PRO A 42 1.78 10.32 -14.25
CA PRO A 42 0.89 9.20 -14.52
C PRO A 42 1.16 8.44 -15.82
N SER A 43 1.48 9.18 -16.89
CA SER A 43 1.78 8.58 -18.20
C SER A 43 3.05 7.75 -18.19
N LEU A 44 4.07 8.16 -17.42
CA LEU A 44 5.32 7.41 -17.29
C LEU A 44 5.10 6.14 -16.49
N PHE A 45 4.39 6.24 -15.35
CA PHE A 45 4.09 5.08 -14.53
C PHE A 45 3.34 4.02 -15.33
N ARG A 46 2.26 4.40 -16.02
CA ARG A 46 1.50 3.49 -16.90
C ARG A 46 2.40 2.84 -17.94
N ALA A 47 3.19 3.62 -18.67
CA ALA A 47 4.10 3.10 -19.70
C ALA A 47 5.15 2.12 -19.16
N LEU A 48 5.60 2.27 -17.91
CA LEU A 48 6.56 1.35 -17.28
C LEU A 48 5.89 0.11 -16.67
N THR A 49 4.59 0.14 -16.43
CA THR A 49 3.80 -0.97 -15.86
C THR A 49 2.97 -1.73 -16.90
N GLU A 50 2.83 -1.19 -18.12
CA GLU A 50 2.16 -1.85 -19.23
C GLU A 50 3.08 -2.90 -19.88
N GLY A 51 2.71 -4.18 -19.77
CA GLY A 51 3.43 -5.28 -20.40
C GLY A 51 4.20 -6.14 -19.39
N ASP A 52 5.34 -6.67 -19.81
CA ASP A 52 6.19 -7.50 -18.95
C ASP A 52 6.93 -6.64 -17.92
N ALA A 53 6.93 -7.09 -16.67
CA ALA A 53 7.60 -6.39 -15.59
C ALA A 53 9.11 -6.26 -15.87
N PRO A 54 9.73 -5.07 -15.63
CA PRO A 54 11.18 -4.91 -15.69
C PRO A 54 11.90 -5.89 -14.75
N ILE A 55 13.16 -6.21 -15.08
CA ILE A 55 14.02 -7.05 -14.24
C ILE A 55 14.14 -6.43 -12.83
N ASN A 56 14.01 -7.25 -11.79
CA ASN A 56 14.04 -6.87 -10.36
C ASN A 56 12.83 -6.08 -9.85
N MET A 57 11.70 -6.16 -10.55
CA MET A 57 10.43 -5.53 -10.13
C MET A 57 9.26 -6.49 -10.33
N MET A 58 8.25 -6.35 -9.46
CA MET A 58 6.99 -7.07 -9.57
C MET A 58 5.85 -6.07 -9.73
N VAL A 59 5.17 -6.11 -10.88
CA VAL A 59 3.97 -5.31 -11.15
C VAL A 59 2.73 -6.09 -10.75
N VAL A 60 1.85 -5.49 -9.95
CA VAL A 60 0.60 -6.09 -9.50
C VAL A 60 -0.55 -5.13 -9.78
N SER A 61 -1.58 -5.61 -10.47
CA SER A 61 -2.81 -4.86 -10.72
C SER A 61 -4.01 -5.59 -10.13
N PHE A 62 -4.85 -4.86 -9.41
CA PHE A 62 -6.07 -5.40 -8.80
C PHE A 62 -7.21 -4.37 -8.87
N PRO A 63 -8.48 -4.80 -8.82
CA PRO A 63 -9.61 -3.88 -8.83
C PRO A 63 -9.53 -2.89 -7.66
N VAL A 64 -9.75 -1.61 -7.92
CA VAL A 64 -9.70 -0.55 -6.89
C VAL A 64 -10.59 -0.85 -5.67
N ALA A 65 -11.72 -1.53 -5.86
CA ALA A 65 -12.60 -1.94 -4.75
C ALA A 65 -11.92 -2.88 -3.72
N GLU A 66 -10.92 -3.66 -4.15
CA GLU A 66 -10.19 -4.61 -3.30
C GLU A 66 -9.18 -3.90 -2.36
N GLU A 67 -8.78 -2.66 -2.67
CA GLU A 67 -7.96 -1.85 -1.78
C GLU A 67 -8.67 -1.58 -0.44
N LEU A 68 -10.00 -1.46 -0.48
CA LEU A 68 -10.85 -1.12 0.66
C LEU A 68 -11.47 -2.33 1.35
N SER A 69 -11.53 -3.51 0.73
CA SER A 69 -12.06 -4.72 1.38
C SER A 69 -11.18 -5.18 2.55
N HIS A 70 -9.89 -4.83 2.57
CA HIS A 70 -9.03 -5.03 3.74
C HIS A 70 -9.34 -4.05 4.91
N HIS A 71 -10.35 -3.18 4.77
CA HIS A 71 -10.80 -2.22 5.77
C HIS A 71 -12.18 -2.60 6.38
N GLU A 72 -12.70 -3.79 6.10
CA GLU A 72 -14.04 -4.25 6.51
C GLU A 72 -14.33 -4.24 8.03
N SER A 73 -13.32 -4.01 8.89
CA SER A 73 -13.55 -3.78 10.31
C SER A 73 -14.29 -2.46 10.61
N LEU A 74 -14.34 -1.48 9.69
CA LEU A 74 -15.04 -0.20 9.92
C LEU A 74 -16.38 -0.08 9.20
N VAL A 75 -16.64 -0.87 8.16
CA VAL A 75 -17.95 -0.87 7.48
C VAL A 75 -19.01 -1.60 8.32
N SER A 76 -18.60 -2.57 9.14
CA SER A 76 -19.48 -3.25 10.10
C SER A 76 -20.08 -2.32 11.16
N PHE A 77 -19.47 -1.17 11.46
CA PHE A 77 -20.01 -0.20 12.44
C PHE A 77 -21.06 0.75 11.86
N LEU A 78 -21.14 0.90 10.53
CA LEU A 78 -22.17 1.71 9.88
C LEU A 78 -23.41 0.91 9.49
N GLY A 79 -23.35 -0.43 9.55
CA GLY A 79 -24.45 -1.33 9.19
C GLY A 79 -25.46 -1.64 10.31
N GLN A 80 -25.33 -1.05 11.51
CA GLN A 80 -26.10 -1.47 12.69
C GLN A 80 -26.99 -0.37 13.32
N ARG A 81 -27.40 0.63 12.52
CA ARG A 81 -28.55 1.48 12.85
C ARG A 81 -29.61 1.38 11.77
N GLU A 82 -30.40 0.31 11.84
CA GLU A 82 -31.77 0.33 11.32
C GLU A 82 -32.69 0.87 12.42
N ASP A 83 -33.35 2.00 12.15
CA ASP A 83 -34.70 2.30 12.63
C ASP A 83 -35.32 3.35 11.66
N PRO A 84 -36.66 3.43 11.53
CA PRO A 84 -37.31 3.43 10.23
C PRO A 84 -37.90 4.80 9.87
N GLN A 85 -38.05 5.03 8.57
CA GLN A 85 -38.77 6.15 7.93
C GLN A 85 -38.16 7.55 8.10
N GLN A 86 -37.57 8.07 7.01
CA GLN A 86 -37.73 9.46 6.58
C GLN A 86 -37.36 9.61 5.10
N ASN A 87 -38.38 9.82 4.26
CA ASN A 87 -38.24 10.20 2.86
C ASN A 87 -37.68 11.62 2.80
N ILE A 88 -36.39 11.77 2.54
CA ILE A 88 -35.76 13.07 2.25
C ILE A 88 -35.13 12.99 0.86
N SER A 89 -35.83 13.59 -0.11
CA SER A 89 -35.29 13.87 -1.44
C SER A 89 -34.23 14.96 -1.33
N LEU A 90 -32.96 14.64 -1.62
CA LEU A 90 -31.86 15.60 -1.77
C LEU A 90 -31.45 15.76 -3.26
N PRO A 91 -30.93 16.93 -3.66
CA PRO A 91 -30.95 17.38 -5.05
C PRO A 91 -29.86 16.75 -5.91
N LYS A 92 -30.24 16.51 -7.17
CA LYS A 92 -29.41 16.13 -8.31
C LYS A 92 -28.39 17.25 -8.61
N ASN A 93 -27.12 17.09 -8.21
CA ASN A 93 -25.94 17.59 -8.94
C ASN A 93 -24.61 17.25 -8.24
N SER A 94 -23.89 16.26 -8.79
CA SER A 94 -22.44 16.36 -8.99
C SER A 94 -21.97 15.26 -9.96
N ILE A 95 -21.68 15.72 -11.18
CA ILE A 95 -20.69 15.20 -12.13
C ILE A 95 -20.71 13.68 -12.33
N HIS A 96 -21.48 13.28 -13.34
CA HIS A 96 -21.28 12.06 -14.11
C HIS A 96 -19.84 12.05 -14.66
N ALA A 97 -18.89 11.49 -13.89
CA ALA A 97 -17.71 10.91 -14.49
C ALA A 97 -18.21 9.75 -15.36
N ARG A 98 -18.08 9.89 -16.68
CA ARG A 98 -18.39 8.85 -17.64
C ARG A 98 -17.52 7.65 -17.31
N TYR A 99 -18.14 6.64 -16.73
CA TYR A 99 -17.54 5.40 -16.31
C TYR A 99 -17.32 4.53 -17.55
N ASP A 100 -16.14 4.63 -18.16
CA ASP A 100 -15.73 3.77 -19.27
C ASP A 100 -15.07 2.50 -18.73
N SER A 101 -15.93 1.56 -18.34
CA SER A 101 -15.83 0.12 -18.63
C SER A 101 -14.44 -0.56 -18.52
N THR A 102 -14.17 -1.08 -17.31
CA THR A 102 -13.40 -2.31 -16.99
C THR A 102 -11.87 -2.31 -16.94
N ARG A 103 -11.14 -1.48 -17.71
CA ARG A 103 -9.66 -1.38 -17.56
C ARG A 103 -9.19 -0.15 -16.77
N ASP A 104 -10.04 0.87 -16.68
CA ASP A 104 -9.72 2.14 -16.01
C ASP A 104 -9.89 2.12 -14.48
N ASN A 105 -10.18 0.95 -13.89
CA ASN A 105 -10.43 0.79 -12.45
C ASN A 105 -9.48 -0.22 -11.78
N LEU A 106 -8.31 -0.46 -12.36
CA LEU A 106 -7.27 -1.30 -11.76
C LEU A 106 -6.25 -0.41 -11.05
N CYS A 107 -6.13 -0.59 -9.73
CA CYS A 107 -5.02 -0.06 -8.97
C CYS A 107 -3.78 -0.89 -9.33
N THR A 108 -2.74 -0.23 -9.83
CA THR A 108 -1.47 -0.87 -10.19
C THR A 108 -0.38 -0.40 -9.24
N VAL A 109 0.34 -1.36 -8.67
CA VAL A 109 1.45 -1.14 -7.75
C VAL A 109 2.70 -1.89 -8.23
N VAL A 110 3.88 -1.38 -7.89
CA VAL A 110 5.16 -1.98 -8.25
C VAL A 110 5.97 -2.23 -6.99
N TYR A 111 6.37 -3.47 -6.78
CA TYR A 111 7.32 -3.85 -5.73
C TYR A 111 8.72 -3.96 -6.32
N PHE A 112 9.71 -3.45 -5.59
CA PHE A 112 11.12 -3.66 -5.92
C PHE A 112 11.64 -4.91 -5.23
N ASP A 113 12.34 -5.78 -5.97
CA ASP A 113 12.94 -6.97 -5.38
C ASP A 113 14.11 -6.62 -4.45
N ASP A 114 14.77 -5.48 -4.70
CA ASP A 114 15.86 -4.95 -3.88
C ASP A 114 15.32 -4.18 -2.67
N CYS A 115 15.93 -4.43 -1.51
CA CYS A 115 15.58 -3.76 -0.26
C CYS A 115 16.29 -2.43 -0.14
N VAL A 116 15.52 -1.39 0.12
CA VAL A 116 16.01 -0.02 0.03
C VAL A 116 15.60 0.81 1.24
N SER A 117 16.36 1.87 1.50
CA SER A 117 15.96 2.87 2.50
C SER A 117 14.69 3.60 2.06
N ILE A 118 13.93 4.13 3.02
CA ILE A 118 12.74 4.95 2.75
C ILE A 118 13.01 6.09 1.76
N ARG A 119 14.18 6.74 1.86
CA ARG A 119 14.59 7.82 0.97
C ARG A 119 14.82 7.33 -0.47
N GLN A 120 15.44 6.17 -0.63
CA GLN A 120 15.62 5.56 -1.95
C GLN A 120 14.28 5.11 -2.54
N CYS A 121 13.41 4.52 -1.73
CA CYS A 121 12.06 4.15 -2.16
C CYS A 121 11.30 5.34 -2.74
N LYS A 122 11.29 6.46 -2.02
CA LYS A 122 10.72 7.72 -2.50
C LYS A 122 11.30 8.14 -3.86
N LEU A 123 12.62 8.18 -3.98
CA LEU A 123 13.29 8.59 -5.23
C LEU A 123 12.97 7.65 -6.40
N TYR A 124 12.87 6.35 -6.15
CA TYR A 124 12.51 5.37 -7.17
C TYR A 124 11.07 5.57 -7.64
N CYS A 125 10.13 5.72 -6.72
CA CYS A 125 8.74 5.96 -7.08
C CYS A 125 8.53 7.30 -7.79
N GLU A 126 9.24 8.36 -7.40
CA GLU A 126 9.27 9.64 -8.12
C GLU A 126 9.81 9.45 -9.55
N SER A 127 10.91 8.71 -9.70
CA SER A 127 11.53 8.46 -11.01
C SER A 127 10.69 7.59 -11.93
N MET A 128 9.88 6.67 -11.36
CA MET A 128 8.90 5.87 -12.09
C MET A 128 7.62 6.64 -12.43
N GLY A 129 7.42 7.84 -11.88
CA GLY A 129 6.21 8.63 -12.08
C GLY A 129 5.03 8.20 -11.21
N GLY A 130 5.27 7.45 -10.13
CA GLY A 130 4.24 7.02 -9.17
C GLY A 130 3.52 8.20 -8.50
N SER A 131 2.31 7.93 -8.00
CA SER A 131 1.50 8.91 -7.27
C SER A 131 1.80 8.95 -5.79
N LYS A 132 2.11 7.78 -5.22
CA LYS A 132 2.36 7.57 -3.79
C LYS A 132 3.44 6.49 -3.66
N TYR A 133 3.98 6.34 -2.45
CA TYR A 133 4.77 5.16 -2.10
C TYR A 133 4.39 4.62 -0.73
N ARG A 134 4.60 3.33 -0.55
CA ARG A 134 4.60 2.64 0.73
C ARG A 134 5.97 2.02 0.93
N TRP A 135 6.58 2.32 2.06
CA TRP A 135 7.81 1.69 2.51
C TRP A 135 7.51 0.86 3.74
N PHE A 136 7.62 -0.45 3.62
CA PHE A 136 7.43 -1.36 4.74
C PHE A 136 8.67 -1.36 5.62
N HIS A 137 8.47 -1.54 6.94
CA HIS A 137 9.58 -1.47 7.91
C HIS A 137 10.57 -2.63 7.78
N ASN A 138 10.30 -3.57 6.87
CA ASN A 138 11.23 -4.59 6.42
C ASN A 138 12.08 -4.19 5.19
N ALA A 139 12.09 -2.90 4.84
CA ALA A 139 12.78 -2.33 3.69
C ALA A 139 12.21 -2.68 2.29
N CYS A 140 11.02 -3.29 2.22
CA CYS A 140 10.30 -3.46 0.96
C CYS A 140 9.72 -2.12 0.49
N CYS A 141 9.91 -1.81 -0.79
CA CYS A 141 9.41 -0.61 -1.44
C CYS A 141 8.28 -0.94 -2.41
N GLU A 142 7.16 -0.23 -2.26
CA GLU A 142 6.00 -0.29 -3.14
C GLU A 142 5.71 1.10 -3.72
N CYS A 143 5.78 1.22 -5.04
CA CYS A 143 5.34 2.40 -5.77
C CYS A 143 3.90 2.22 -6.22
N ILE A 144 3.09 3.25 -5.98
CA ILE A 144 1.64 3.15 -6.14
C ILE A 144 1.21 4.04 -7.31
N GLY A 145 0.37 3.46 -8.18
CA GLY A 145 -0.16 4.11 -9.36
C GLY A 145 -1.21 5.19 -9.06
N PRO A 146 -1.51 6.05 -10.04
CA PRO A 146 -2.50 7.12 -9.88
C PRO A 146 -3.95 6.64 -9.76
N GLU A 147 -4.25 5.40 -10.15
CA GLU A 147 -5.60 4.81 -10.09
C GLU A 147 -5.99 4.30 -8.70
N CYS A 148 -5.01 4.14 -7.79
CA CYS A 148 -5.24 3.66 -6.44
C CYS A 148 -5.85 4.75 -5.54
N LEU A 149 -6.87 4.42 -4.76
CA LEU A 149 -7.57 5.35 -3.87
C LEU A 149 -6.72 5.65 -2.63
N ASP A 150 -6.13 4.62 -2.02
CA ASP A 150 -5.32 4.72 -0.81
C ASP A 150 -3.83 4.47 -1.15
N TYR A 151 -3.13 3.67 -0.33
CA TYR A 151 -1.71 3.40 -0.46
C TYR A 151 -1.42 1.96 -0.92
N GLY A 152 -2.19 1.44 -1.88
CA GLY A 152 -1.95 0.12 -2.47
C GLY A 152 -2.19 -1.02 -1.48
N SER A 153 -1.45 -2.13 -1.65
CA SER A 153 -1.65 -3.30 -0.80
C SER A 153 -1.01 -3.10 0.57
N LYS A 154 -1.64 -3.64 1.62
CA LYS A 154 -1.02 -3.75 2.95
C LYS A 154 -0.11 -4.98 3.08
N SER A 155 0.00 -5.78 2.02
CA SER A 155 0.85 -6.97 1.99
C SER A 155 2.21 -6.67 1.37
N VAL A 156 3.26 -7.11 2.06
CA VAL A 156 4.63 -7.10 1.54
C VAL A 156 4.76 -8.18 0.46
N LYS A 157 5.32 -7.85 -0.70
CA LYS A 157 5.58 -8.81 -1.79
C LYS A 157 7.01 -8.83 -2.34
N CYS A 158 7.91 -8.01 -1.78
CA CYS A 158 9.32 -8.00 -2.21
C CYS A 158 10.02 -9.33 -1.89
N MET A 159 10.82 -9.86 -2.82
CA MET A 159 11.40 -11.21 -2.70
C MET A 159 12.63 -11.32 -1.79
N ASN A 160 13.43 -10.25 -1.62
CA ASN A 160 14.73 -10.33 -0.94
C ASN A 160 14.80 -9.62 0.41
N CYS A 161 13.66 -9.18 0.96
CA CYS A 161 13.65 -8.36 2.17
C CYS A 161 13.43 -9.21 3.42
N MET A 162 14.27 -8.98 4.44
CA MET A 162 14.26 -9.74 5.69
C MET A 162 12.88 -9.65 6.35
N PHE A 163 12.44 -10.73 7.01
CA PHE A 163 11.15 -10.83 7.71
C PHE A 163 11.19 -10.28 9.14
#